data_AF-A0A1J5L7Z3-F1
#
_entry.id   AF-A0A1J5L7Z3-F1
#
_cell.length_a   1.000
_cell.length_b   1.000
_cell.length_c   1.000
_cell.angle_alpha   90.00
_cell.angle_beta   90.00
_cell.angle_gamma   90.00
#
_symmetry.space_group_name_H-M   'P 1'
#
loop_
_entity.id
_entity.type
_entity.pdbx_description
1 polymer ?
#
loop_
_entity_poly.entity_id
_entity_poly.type
_entity_poly.pdbx_seq_one_letter_code
_entity_poly.pdbx_strand_id
1 'polypeptide(L)'
;MIFNANNSVNKSTETTNEISELLTFDGFEGGHYFFTNTQNQAMSFDYILKDTNYTKGLKNGKHLGETFKVTYIKVKSHNFNNTIKDLELYN
;
A
#
# COMPACT_ATOMS: atom_id res chain seq x y z
N MET A 1 39.50 9.44 -33.10
CA MET A 1 39.02 9.55 -31.70
C MET A 1 37.65 8.90 -31.66
N ILE A 2 37.50 7.83 -30.90
CA ILE A 2 36.24 7.07 -30.80
C ILE A 2 35.68 7.38 -29.41
N PHE A 3 34.53 8.05 -29.35
CA PHE A 3 33.79 8.24 -28.10
C PHE A 3 32.92 7.02 -27.87
N ASN A 4 33.37 6.11 -27.01
CA ASN A 4 32.56 4.99 -26.54
C ASN A 4 31.62 5.51 -25.44
N ALA A 5 30.42 5.92 -25.84
CA ALA A 5 29.36 6.27 -24.90
C ALA A 5 28.85 4.97 -24.25
N ASN A 6 29.47 4.59 -23.13
CA ASN A 6 28.86 3.65 -22.18
C ASN A 6 27.63 4.34 -21.58
N ASN A 7 26.51 4.29 -22.31
CA ASN A 7 25.19 4.55 -21.76
C ASN A 7 24.87 3.34 -20.86
N SER A 8 25.50 3.32 -19.69
CA SER A 8 25.02 2.54 -18.56
C SER A 8 23.67 3.13 -18.24
N VAL A 9 22.62 2.49 -18.75
CA VAL A 9 21.25 2.76 -18.33
C VAL A 9 21.29 2.60 -16.82
N ASN A 10 21.27 3.74 -16.12
CA ASN A 10 20.97 3.83 -14.71
C ASN A 10 19.56 3.26 -14.56
N LYS A 11 19.47 1.94 -14.51
CA LYS A 11 18.31 1.23 -14.01
C LYS A 11 18.28 1.59 -12.55
N SER A 12 17.64 2.71 -12.25
CA SER A 12 17.21 3.06 -10.89
C SER A 12 16.55 1.80 -10.37
N THR A 13 17.24 1.07 -9.50
CA THR A 13 16.67 -0.03 -8.77
C THR A 13 15.71 0.60 -7.79
N GLU A 14 14.52 0.96 -8.27
CA GLU A 14 13.37 1.21 -7.42
C GLU A 14 13.20 -0.07 -6.60
N THR A 15 13.72 -0.03 -5.39
CA THR A 15 13.53 -1.10 -4.43
C THR A 15 12.08 -0.95 -4.01
N THR A 16 11.19 -1.58 -4.76
CA THR A 16 9.78 -1.72 -4.42
C THR A 16 9.74 -2.50 -3.12
N ASN A 17 9.81 -1.80 -1.99
CA ASN A 17 9.74 -2.39 -0.66
C ASN A 17 8.30 -2.84 -0.44
N GLU A 18 8.03 -4.07 -0.89
CA GLU A 18 6.80 -4.77 -0.62
C GLU A 18 6.81 -5.21 0.84
N ILE A 19 5.79 -4.78 1.57
CA ILE A 19 5.61 -5.06 2.99
C ILE A 19 4.30 -5.80 3.14
N SER A 20 4.28 -6.83 3.99
CA SER A 20 3.07 -7.56 4.36
C SER A 20 2.92 -7.48 5.87
N GLU A 21 1.82 -6.88 6.35
CA GLU A 21 1.57 -6.70 7.78
C GLU A 21 0.06 -6.79 8.11
N LEU A 22 -0.25 -6.95 9.40
CA LEU A 22 -1.62 -6.97 9.90
C LEU A 22 -2.07 -5.55 10.21
N LEU A 23 -3.16 -5.13 9.56
CA LEU A 23 -3.71 -3.79 9.64
C LEU A 23 -5.21 -3.84 9.93
N THR A 24 -5.65 -3.06 10.92
CA THR A 24 -7.07 -2.89 11.25
C THR A 24 -7.64 -1.78 10.39
N PHE A 25 -8.78 -2.00 9.72
CA PHE A 25 -9.39 -0.96 8.89
C PHE A 25 -10.16 0.05 9.74
N ASP A 26 -9.76 1.32 9.63
CA ASP A 26 -10.33 2.42 10.42
C ASP A 26 -11.35 3.24 9.63
N GLY A 27 -11.27 3.22 8.30
CA GLY A 27 -12.25 3.89 7.46
C GLY A 27 -11.77 4.30 6.07
N PHE A 28 -12.70 4.83 5.28
CA PHE A 28 -12.44 5.40 3.98
C PHE A 28 -12.96 6.84 3.95
N GLU A 29 -12.06 7.81 3.84
CA GLU A 29 -12.40 9.24 3.88
C GLU A 29 -11.48 10.02 2.91
N GLY A 30 -12.02 11.05 2.25
CA GLY A 30 -11.24 11.89 1.34
C GLY A 30 -10.62 11.17 0.13
N GLY A 31 -11.05 9.94 -0.16
CA GLY A 31 -10.46 9.11 -1.21
C GLY A 31 -9.34 8.17 -0.74
N HIS A 32 -9.04 8.15 0.55
CA HIS A 32 -7.97 7.36 1.15
C HIS A 32 -8.52 6.27 2.08
N TYR A 33 -7.83 5.13 2.13
CA TYR A 33 -8.11 4.07 3.09
C TYR A 33 -7.19 4.22 4.30
N PHE A 34 -7.78 4.23 5.48
CA PHE A 34 -7.08 4.37 6.75
C PHE A 34 -7.03 3.05 7.49
N PHE A 35 -5.86 2.76 8.03
CA PHE A 35 -5.65 1.57 8.84
C PHE A 35 -4.71 1.86 10.01
N THR A 36 -4.79 1.02 11.03
CA THR A 36 -3.89 1.03 12.19
C THR A 36 -3.15 -0.30 12.27
N ASN A 37 -1.83 -0.24 12.39
CA ASN A 37 -1.01 -1.44 12.54
C ASN A 37 -0.98 -1.95 13.99
N THR A 38 -0.36 -3.10 14.22
CA THR A 38 -0.27 -3.73 15.55
C THR A 38 0.49 -2.91 16.61
N GLN A 39 1.23 -1.87 16.18
CA GLN A 39 1.96 -0.94 17.01
C GLN A 39 1.18 0.36 17.26
N ASN A 40 -0.11 0.40 16.90
CA ASN A 40 -0.97 1.58 16.98
C ASN A 40 -0.49 2.77 16.13
N GLN A 41 0.20 2.50 15.03
CA GLN A 41 0.62 3.52 14.07
C GLN A 41 -0.43 3.63 12.97
N ALA A 42 -0.86 4.86 12.72
CA ALA A 42 -1.79 5.16 11.63
C ALA A 42 -1.10 5.05 10.27
N MET A 43 -1.82 4.48 9.32
CA MET A 43 -1.40 4.26 7.95
C MET A 43 -2.50 4.68 7.00
N SER A 44 -2.10 5.28 5.87
CA SER A 44 -3.02 5.61 4.79
C SER A 44 -2.58 4.96 3.48
N PHE A 45 -3.55 4.69 2.64
CA PHE A 45 -3.36 4.17 1.29
C PHE A 45 -4.25 4.91 0.31
N ASP A 46 -3.69 5.26 -0.85
CA ASP A 46 -4.42 5.97 -1.91
C ASP A 46 -5.16 5.00 -2.84
N TYR A 47 -4.60 3.80 -3.00
CA TYR A 47 -5.05 2.89 -4.03
C TYR A 47 -4.90 1.42 -3.62
N ILE A 48 -5.83 0.61 -4.12
CA ILE A 48 -5.78 -0.85 -4.07
C ILE A 48 -5.63 -1.33 -5.52
N LEU A 49 -4.48 -1.92 -5.85
CA LEU A 49 -4.12 -2.33 -7.21
C LEU A 49 -5.05 -3.39 -7.78
N LYS A 50 -5.40 -4.36 -6.94
CA LYS A 50 -6.28 -5.45 -7.31
C LYS A 50 -7.65 -5.16 -6.73
N ASP A 51 -8.66 -5.07 -7.58
CA ASP A 51 -10.01 -4.97 -7.08
C ASP A 51 -10.35 -6.29 -6.37
N THR A 52 -10.56 -6.19 -5.06
CA THR A 52 -10.92 -7.33 -4.22
C THR A 52 -12.42 -7.27 -3.93
N ASN A 53 -13.01 -8.39 -3.50
CA ASN A 53 -14.39 -8.39 -2.99
C ASN A 53 -14.57 -7.42 -1.79
N TYR A 54 -13.48 -6.98 -1.18
CA TYR A 54 -13.46 -6.07 -0.03
C TYR A 54 -13.45 -4.59 -0.44
N THR A 55 -12.92 -4.21 -1.61
CA THR A 55 -12.75 -2.79 -2.00
C THR A 55 -14.04 -1.98 -1.83
N LYS A 56 -15.16 -2.51 -2.34
CA LYS A 56 -16.48 -1.87 -2.21
C LYS A 56 -16.98 -1.85 -0.77
N GLY A 57 -16.72 -2.91 -0.01
CA GLY A 57 -17.06 -2.98 1.41
C GLY A 57 -16.28 -1.95 2.24
N LEU A 58 -14.98 -1.79 1.97
CA LEU A 58 -14.10 -0.83 2.63
C LEU A 58 -14.58 0.60 2.38
N LYS A 59 -14.85 0.96 1.10
CA LYS A 59 -15.38 2.29 0.74
C LYS A 59 -16.72 2.62 1.41
N ASN A 60 -17.54 1.61 1.67
CA ASN A 60 -18.84 1.77 2.30
C ASN A 60 -18.80 1.62 3.84
N GLY A 61 -17.60 1.48 4.44
CA GLY A 61 -17.44 1.31 5.89
C GLY A 61 -17.92 -0.03 6.45
N LYS A 62 -18.14 -1.04 5.61
CA LYS A 62 -18.66 -2.36 6.04
C LYS A 62 -17.66 -3.14 6.91
N HIS A 63 -16.37 -2.91 6.71
CA HIS A 63 -15.28 -3.68 7.34
C HIS A 63 -14.58 -2.90 8.47
N LEU A 64 -15.25 -1.88 9.03
CA LEU A 64 -14.67 -1.07 10.12
C LEU A 64 -14.31 -1.95 11.32
N GLY A 65 -13.07 -1.82 11.80
CA GLY A 65 -12.54 -2.61 12.90
C GLY A 65 -12.11 -4.03 12.53
N GLU A 66 -12.27 -4.46 11.27
CA GLU A 66 -11.76 -5.75 10.83
C GLU A 66 -10.27 -5.67 10.53
N THR A 67 -9.55 -6.72 10.90
CA THR A 67 -8.12 -6.86 10.62
C THR A 67 -7.90 -7.57 9.29
N PHE A 68 -6.99 -7.04 8.50
CA PHE A 68 -6.58 -7.60 7.23
C PHE A 68 -5.09 -7.89 7.26
N LYS A 69 -4.69 -8.96 6.59
CA LYS A 69 -3.31 -9.10 6.12
C LYS A 69 -3.18 -8.28 4.85
N VAL A 70 -2.43 -7.18 4.93
CA VAL A 70 -2.29 -6.19 3.86
C VAL A 70 -0.89 -6.27 3.29
N THR A 71 -0.80 -6.53 1.99
CA THR A 71 0.45 -6.46 1.25
C THR A 71 0.46 -5.18 0.45
N TYR A 72 1.47 -4.32 0.62
CA TYR A 72 1.53 -3.01 0.00
C TYR A 72 2.94 -2.61 -0.43
N ILE A 73 3.00 -1.65 -1.35
CA ILE A 73 4.25 -1.01 -1.77
C ILE A 73 4.40 0.31 -1.02
N LYS A 74 5.51 0.48 -0.31
CA LYS A 74 5.85 1.74 0.35
C LYS A 74 6.57 2.68 -0.61
N VAL A 75 5.86 3.71 -1.10
CA VAL A 75 6.41 4.70 -2.03
C VAL A 75 7.02 5.87 -1.23
N LYS A 76 8.26 5.67 -0.75
CA LYS A 76 9.06 6.56 0.12
C LYS A 76 8.54 6.75 1.55
N SER A 77 9.48 6.94 2.48
CA SER A 77 9.23 6.90 3.93
C SER A 77 8.45 8.08 4.53
N HIS A 78 8.08 9.09 3.74
CA HIS A 78 7.52 10.35 4.25
C HIS A 78 6.17 10.75 3.64
N ASN A 79 5.62 9.99 2.69
CA ASN A 79 4.36 10.35 2.05
C ASN A 79 3.31 9.25 2.17
N PHE A 80 2.07 9.70 2.30
CA PHE A 80 0.80 8.98 2.39
C PHE A 80 0.44 8.13 1.15
N ASN A 81 1.41 7.86 0.28
CA ASN A 81 1.23 7.28 -1.06
C ASN A 81 1.50 5.76 -1.06
N ASN A 82 1.09 5.07 -0.01
CA ASN A 82 1.19 3.62 0.00
C ASN A 82 0.11 3.04 -0.91
N THR A 83 0.48 1.97 -1.62
CA THR A 83 -0.43 1.30 -2.55
C THR A 83 -0.63 -0.14 -2.10
N ILE A 84 -1.86 -0.52 -1.76
CA ILE A 84 -2.21 -1.90 -1.43
C ILE A 84 -2.15 -2.74 -2.71
N LYS A 85 -1.36 -3.81 -2.67
CA LYS A 85 -1.31 -4.84 -3.72
C LYS A 85 -2.38 -5.89 -3.52
N ASP A 86 -2.54 -6.33 -2.27
CA ASP A 86 -3.42 -7.42 -1.92
C ASP A 86 -3.94 -7.26 -0.49
N LEU A 87 -5.13 -7.79 -0.25
CA LEU A 87 -5.85 -7.65 1.00
C LEU A 87 -6.63 -8.95 1.29
N GLU A 88 -6.30 -9.58 2.41
CA GLU A 88 -6.96 -10.81 2.88
C GLU A 88 -7.52 -10.59 4.27
N LEU A 89 -8.78 -10.95 4.50
CA LEU A 89 -9.41 -10.85 5.82
C LEU A 89 -8.70 -11.81 6.78
N TYR A 90 -8.28 -11.29 7.94
CA TYR A 90 -7.63 -12.05 8.99
C TYR A 90 -8.68 -12.52 10.00
N ASN A 91 -9.13 -13.77 9.86
CA ASN A 91 -10.07 -14.44 10.77
C ASN A 91 -9.35 -15.19 11.89
#